data_AF-K1TWT7-F1
#
_entry.id   AF-K1TWT7-F1
#
_cell.length_a   1.000
_cell.length_b   1.000
_cell.length_c   1.000
_cell.angle_alpha   90.00
_cell.angle_beta   90.00
_cell.angle_gamma   90.00
#
_symmetry.space_group_name_H-M   'P 1'
#
loop_
_entity.id
_entity.type
_entity.pdbx_description
1 polymer ?
#
loop_
_entity_poly.entity_id
_entity_poly.type
_entity_poly.pdbx_seq_one_letter_code
_entity_poly.pdbx_strand_id
1 'polypeptide(L)'
;MSLWKVFWRGVWKRQPKVIGFSCYIWNWKLIREILTELPKILPDTEIWLGGPEVTYDGPGLLREFPQVTGIMVGEGEVTFREVLEQYLREAETAGQSEQQPESDSTEHQVADRRGTVAGKSMVERFGQIPGLCLASGYTAPRDLTDLTTLPFLYEDMEPFTNRIIYYETSRGCPYRCSYCL
;
A
#
# COMPACT_ATOMS: atom_id res chain seq x y z
N MET A 1 18.75 -11.27 19.79
CA MET A 1 17.41 -11.71 19.29
C MET A 1 17.34 -11.30 17.83
N SER A 2 17.08 -12.22 16.89
CA SER A 2 17.11 -11.89 15.45
C SER A 2 16.02 -10.88 15.10
N LEU A 3 16.35 -9.86 14.30
CA LEU A 3 15.44 -8.81 13.81
C LEU A 3 14.12 -9.40 13.27
N TRP A 4 14.22 -10.52 12.57
CA TRP A 4 13.10 -11.31 12.07
C TRP A 4 12.07 -11.70 13.14
N LYS A 5 12.52 -12.15 14.32
CA LYS A 5 11.61 -12.53 15.41
C LYS A 5 10.84 -11.32 15.94
N VAL A 6 11.47 -10.15 15.98
CA VAL A 6 10.84 -8.92 16.44
C VAL A 6 9.81 -8.44 15.42
N PHE A 7 10.17 -8.44 14.14
CA PHE A 7 9.28 -8.07 13.05
C PHE A 7 8.03 -8.95 13.02
N TRP A 8 8.19 -10.28 12.90
CA TRP A 8 7.07 -11.22 12.81
C TRP A 8 6.15 -11.15 14.02
N ARG A 9 6.73 -11.05 15.23
CA ARG A 9 5.94 -10.89 16.46
C ARG A 9 5.17 -9.58 16.48
N GLY A 10 5.75 -8.50 15.96
CA GLY A 10 5.10 -7.18 15.88
C GLY A 10 3.95 -7.15 14.88
N VAL A 11 4.13 -7.77 13.72
CA VAL A 11 3.10 -7.90 12.68
C VAL A 11 1.96 -8.80 13.15
N TRP A 12 2.28 -9.99 13.67
CA TRP A 12 1.28 -10.93 14.20
C TRP A 12 0.42 -10.33 15.30
N LYS A 13 1.01 -9.59 16.25
CA LYS A 13 0.23 -8.97 17.33
C LYS A 13 -0.76 -7.91 16.86
N ARG A 14 -0.45 -7.23 15.75
CA ARG A 14 -1.27 -6.13 15.22
C ARG A 14 -2.38 -6.62 14.30
N GLN A 15 -2.25 -7.83 13.72
CA GLN A 15 -3.21 -8.38 12.74
C GLN A 15 -3.62 -7.34 11.68
N PRO A 16 -2.66 -6.72 10.97
CA PRO A 16 -2.96 -5.64 10.04
C PRO A 16 -3.82 -6.13 8.88
N LYS A 17 -4.83 -5.35 8.51
CA LYS A 17 -5.63 -5.60 7.29
C LYS A 17 -4.87 -5.26 6.02
N VAL A 18 -3.95 -4.29 6.09
CA VAL A 18 -3.16 -3.81 4.96
C VAL A 18 -1.71 -3.61 5.40
N ILE A 19 -0.75 -4.03 4.58
CA ILE A 19 0.68 -3.73 4.75
C ILE A 19 1.22 -3.09 3.47
N GLY A 20 1.94 -1.98 3.63
CA GLY A 20 2.70 -1.34 2.56
C GLY A 20 4.21 -1.55 2.74
N PHE A 21 4.92 -1.94 1.69
CA PHE A 21 6.37 -2.00 1.67
C PHE A 21 6.98 -0.97 0.72
N SER A 22 7.90 -0.16 1.23
CA SER A 22 8.79 0.66 0.40
C SER A 22 9.99 -0.17 -0.04
N CYS A 23 10.07 -0.46 -1.33
CA CYS A 23 11.03 -1.35 -1.95
C CYS A 23 12.15 -0.56 -2.62
N TYR A 24 13.37 -0.80 -2.14
CA TYR A 24 14.61 -0.22 -2.64
C TYR A 24 15.61 -1.35 -2.91
N ILE A 25 16.62 -1.07 -3.71
CA ILE A 25 17.67 -2.03 -4.10
C ILE A 25 18.24 -2.78 -2.87
N TRP A 26 18.47 -2.07 -1.76
CA TRP A 26 19.08 -2.64 -0.56
C TRP A 26 18.16 -3.53 0.28
N ASN A 27 16.84 -3.38 0.20
CA ASN A 27 15.90 -4.19 0.98
C ASN A 27 15.11 -5.20 0.13
N TRP A 28 15.23 -5.15 -1.19
CA TRP A 28 14.38 -5.92 -2.09
C TRP A 28 14.44 -7.43 -1.85
N LYS A 29 15.64 -7.97 -1.67
CA LYS A 29 15.84 -9.39 -1.36
C LYS A 29 15.07 -9.80 -0.10
N LEU A 30 15.12 -8.97 0.94
CA LEU A 30 14.41 -9.21 2.20
C LEU A 30 12.88 -9.15 1.99
N ILE A 31 12.40 -8.18 1.23
CA ILE A 31 10.96 -8.06 0.94
C ILE A 31 10.44 -9.29 0.19
N ARG A 32 11.17 -9.83 -0.79
CA ARG A 32 10.77 -11.07 -1.48
C ARG A 32 10.63 -12.27 -0.54
N GLU A 33 11.55 -12.40 0.43
CA GLU A 33 11.44 -13.43 1.48
C GLU A 33 10.17 -13.23 2.33
N ILE A 34 9.87 -11.97 2.72
CA ILE A 34 8.65 -11.63 3.47
C ILE A 34 7.39 -11.94 2.65
N LEU A 35 7.34 -11.55 1.38
CA LEU A 35 6.18 -11.80 0.51
C LEU A 35 5.86 -13.29 0.37
N THR A 36 6.88 -14.15 0.47
CA THR A 36 6.71 -15.60 0.40
C THR A 36 6.11 -16.18 1.69
N GLU A 37 6.50 -15.64 2.85
CA GLU A 37 6.09 -16.18 4.15
C GLU A 37 4.82 -15.52 4.72
N LEU A 38 4.62 -14.23 4.46
CA LEU A 38 3.56 -13.42 5.07
C LEU A 38 2.15 -14.01 4.85
N PRO A 39 1.75 -14.45 3.63
CA PRO A 39 0.41 -14.99 3.42
C PRO A 39 0.15 -16.32 4.15
N LYS A 40 1.21 -17.07 4.53
CA LYS A 40 1.06 -18.31 5.31
C LYS A 40 0.64 -18.02 6.75
N ILE A 41 0.98 -16.82 7.23
CA ILE A 41 0.73 -16.37 8.60
C ILE A 41 -0.52 -15.50 8.62
N LEU A 42 -0.61 -14.52 7.71
CA LEU A 42 -1.72 -13.57 7.61
C LEU A 42 -2.32 -13.63 6.19
N PRO A 43 -3.18 -14.63 5.91
CA PRO A 43 -3.72 -14.85 4.56
C PRO A 43 -4.69 -13.75 4.11
N ASP A 44 -5.33 -13.05 5.04
CA ASP A 44 -6.33 -12.00 4.75
C ASP A 44 -5.74 -10.59 4.71
N THR A 45 -4.41 -10.44 4.82
CA THR A 45 -3.74 -9.14 4.75
C THR A 45 -3.50 -8.75 3.31
N GLU A 46 -4.01 -7.59 2.90
CA GLU A 46 -3.70 -6.98 1.61
C GLU A 46 -2.29 -6.38 1.61
N ILE A 47 -1.54 -6.57 0.52
CA ILE A 47 -0.13 -6.20 0.44
C ILE A 47 0.09 -5.22 -0.71
N TRP A 48 0.57 -4.02 -0.39
CA TRP A 48 0.99 -3.01 -1.36
C TRP A 48 2.50 -2.89 -1.41
N LEU A 49 3.03 -2.68 -2.61
CA LEU A 49 4.43 -2.32 -2.81
C LEU A 49 4.52 -0.90 -3.38
N GLY A 50 5.63 -0.24 -3.14
CA GLY A 50 5.99 1.01 -3.79
C GLY A 50 7.49 1.22 -3.76
N GLY A 51 7.99 2.28 -4.39
CA GLY A 51 9.42 2.58 -4.46
C GLY A 51 10.08 2.07 -5.74
N PRO A 52 11.29 2.58 -6.04
CA PRO A 52 11.88 2.52 -7.38
C PRO A 52 12.08 1.10 -7.91
N GLU A 53 12.38 0.14 -7.03
CA GLU A 53 12.70 -1.24 -7.41
C GLU A 53 11.51 -1.96 -8.08
N VAL A 54 10.29 -1.70 -7.61
CA VAL A 54 9.09 -2.45 -8.02
C VAL A 54 8.31 -1.74 -9.11
N THR A 55 8.66 -0.49 -9.42
CA THR A 55 7.94 0.32 -10.40
C THR A 55 8.37 0.12 -11.85
N TYR A 56 9.50 -0.57 -12.09
CA TYR A 56 10.04 -0.79 -13.44
C TYR A 56 9.26 -1.86 -14.24
N ASP A 57 9.03 -3.03 -13.64
CA ASP A 57 8.25 -4.13 -14.24
C ASP A 57 7.14 -4.59 -13.28
N GLY A 58 6.19 -3.69 -13.03
CA GLY A 58 5.05 -3.96 -12.16
C GLY A 58 4.25 -5.21 -12.57
N PRO A 59 3.84 -5.37 -13.85
CA PRO A 59 3.08 -6.52 -14.31
C PRO A 59 3.85 -7.84 -14.23
N GLY A 60 5.18 -7.84 -14.45
CA GLY A 60 6.02 -9.01 -14.19
C GLY A 60 6.01 -9.38 -12.72
N LEU A 61 6.18 -8.40 -11.84
CA LEU A 61 6.22 -8.62 -10.40
C LEU A 61 4.90 -9.13 -9.83
N LEU A 62 3.76 -8.59 -10.28
CA LEU A 62 2.43 -9.06 -9.87
C LEU A 62 2.12 -10.48 -10.37
N ARG A 63 2.73 -10.92 -11.48
CA ARG A 63 2.66 -12.32 -11.92
C ARG A 63 3.54 -13.23 -11.06
N GLU A 64 4.71 -12.75 -10.63
CA GLU A 64 5.60 -13.49 -9.74
C GLU A 64 5.01 -13.62 -8.32
N PHE A 65 4.39 -12.55 -7.82
CA PHE A 65 3.79 -12.46 -6.49
C PHE A 65 2.29 -12.13 -6.58
N PRO A 66 1.42 -13.09 -6.96
CA PRO A 66 -0.02 -12.87 -7.14
C PRO A 66 -0.77 -12.55 -5.84
N GLN A 67 -0.14 -12.72 -4.68
CA GLN A 67 -0.65 -12.28 -3.37
C GLN A 67 -0.53 -10.76 -3.17
N VAL A 68 0.24 -10.06 -4.00
CA VAL A 68 0.39 -8.60 -3.91
C VAL A 68 -0.85 -7.95 -4.51
N THR A 69 -1.49 -7.10 -3.73
CA THR A 69 -2.70 -6.35 -4.07
C THR A 69 -2.45 -5.38 -5.22
N GLY A 70 -1.34 -4.66 -5.18
CA GLY A 70 -0.94 -3.74 -6.24
C GLY A 70 0.38 -3.04 -5.93
N ILE A 71 0.84 -2.24 -6.89
CA ILE A 71 2.08 -1.47 -6.79
C ILE A 71 1.76 0.01 -7.01
N MET A 72 2.22 0.86 -6.10
CA MET A 72 2.16 2.31 -6.24
C MET A 72 3.34 2.77 -7.10
N VAL A 73 3.04 3.43 -8.21
CA VAL A 73 3.99 3.82 -9.26
C VAL A 73 4.24 5.32 -9.22
N GLY A 74 5.51 5.69 -9.12
CA GLY A 74 5.94 7.08 -8.99
C GLY A 74 5.95 7.53 -7.53
N GLU A 75 5.55 8.78 -7.30
CA GLU A 75 5.48 9.37 -5.97
C GLU A 75 4.34 8.78 -5.14
N GLY A 76 4.65 8.49 -3.87
CA GLY A 76 3.77 7.74 -2.99
C GLY A 76 2.79 8.63 -2.23
N GLU A 77 3.11 9.90 -2.01
CA GLU A 77 2.43 10.79 -1.07
C GLU A 77 0.92 10.87 -1.33
N VAL A 78 0.54 11.24 -2.55
CA VAL A 78 -0.87 11.39 -2.93
C VAL A 78 -1.51 10.03 -3.23
N THR A 79 -0.77 9.14 -3.90
CA THR A 79 -1.24 7.80 -4.28
C THR A 79 -1.61 6.97 -3.05
N PHE A 80 -0.72 6.94 -2.06
CA PHE A 80 -0.90 6.21 -0.81
C PHE A 80 -2.08 6.78 -0.02
N ARG A 81 -2.22 8.11 0.05
CA ARG A 81 -3.36 8.77 0.68
C ARG A 81 -4.68 8.32 0.04
N GLU A 82 -4.80 8.34 -1.27
CA GLU A 82 -6.03 7.94 -1.96
C GLU A 82 -6.36 6.45 -1.80
N VAL A 83 -5.33 5.59 -1.77
CA VAL A 83 -5.49 4.16 -1.47
C VAL A 83 -6.00 3.97 -0.03
N LEU A 84 -5.45 4.69 0.95
CA LEU A 84 -5.93 4.64 2.33
C LEU A 84 -7.35 5.19 2.47
N GLU A 85 -7.67 6.30 1.82
CA GLU A 85 -9.02 6.85 1.80
C GLU A 85 -10.04 5.85 1.24
N GLN A 86 -9.64 5.05 0.24
CA GLN A 86 -10.48 3.99 -0.28
C GLN A 86 -10.77 2.91 0.78
N TYR A 87 -9.75 2.46 1.53
CA TYR A 87 -9.97 1.52 2.63
C TYR A 87 -10.84 2.11 3.75
N LEU A 88 -10.67 3.40 4.07
CA LEU A 88 -11.49 4.07 5.08
C LEU A 88 -12.97 4.16 4.65
N ARG A 89 -13.24 4.54 3.39
CA ARG A 89 -14.59 4.54 2.83
C ARG A 89 -15.25 3.16 2.87
N GLU A 90 -14.48 2.11 2.55
CA GLU A 90 -14.94 0.73 2.63
C GLU A 90 -15.29 0.32 4.07
N ALA A 91 -14.47 0.72 5.05
CA ALA A 91 -14.72 0.47 6.47
C ALA A 91 -15.96 1.21 7.00
N GLU A 92 -16.17 2.46 6.60
CA GLU A 92 -17.35 3.25 6.96
C GLU A 92 -18.65 2.64 6.39
N THR A 93 -18.60 2.21 5.13
CA THR A 93 -19.77 1.60 4.46
C THR A 93 -20.14 0.26 5.11
N ALA A 94 -19.15 -0.54 5.49
CA ALA A 94 -19.36 -1.82 6.18
C ALA A 94 -20.02 -1.63 7.57
N GLY A 95 -19.62 -0.60 8.32
CA GLY A 95 -20.21 -0.28 9.62
C GLY A 95 -21.65 0.25 9.57
N GLN A 96 -22.11 0.75 8.42
CA GLN A 96 -23.49 1.21 8.21
C GLN A 96 -24.44 0.06 7.82
N SER A 97 -23.95 -0.96 7.12
CA SER A 97 -24.74 -2.13 6.72
C SER A 97 -25.14 -3.05 7.89
N GLU A 98 -24.47 -2.97 9.04
CA GLU A 98 -24.79 -3.79 10.23
C GLU A 98 -25.98 -3.24 11.05
N GLN A 99 -26.58 -2.10 10.65
CA GLN A 99 -27.66 -1.43 11.39
C GLN A 99 -29.06 -1.62 10.77
N GLN A 100 -29.23 -2.53 9.80
CA GLN A 100 -30.51 -2.78 9.14
C GLN A 100 -31.02 -4.20 9.47
N PRO A 101 -32.27 -4.39 9.96
CA PRO A 101 -32.75 -5.70 10.41
C PRO A 101 -32.88 -6.67 9.24
N GLU A 102 -32.32 -7.86 9.40
CA GLU A 102 -32.35 -8.97 8.46
C GLU A 102 -33.79 -9.38 8.09
N SER A 103 -34.06 -9.47 6.79
CA SER A 103 -35.13 -10.32 6.26
C SER A 103 -34.51 -11.55 5.62
N ASP A 104 -34.89 -12.69 6.18
CA ASP A 104 -34.48 -14.06 5.92
C ASP A 104 -34.72 -14.52 4.47
N SER A 105 -33.68 -15.02 3.80
CA SER A 105 -33.81 -16.13 2.85
C SER A 105 -32.44 -16.73 2.55
N THR A 106 -32.34 -18.03 2.84
CA THR A 106 -31.18 -18.91 2.69
C THR A 106 -30.88 -19.23 1.23
N GLU A 107 -29.68 -18.94 0.74
CA GLU A 107 -29.08 -19.66 -0.40
C GLU A 107 -27.59 -19.95 -0.17
N HIS A 108 -27.25 -21.23 -0.32
CA HIS A 108 -25.90 -21.77 -0.30
C HIS A 108 -25.04 -21.13 -1.40
N GLN A 109 -23.99 -20.41 -1.02
CA GLN A 109 -22.87 -20.12 -1.91
C GLN A 109 -21.56 -20.59 -1.29
N VAL A 110 -20.90 -21.51 -2.00
CA VAL A 110 -19.57 -22.02 -1.68
C VAL A 110 -18.60 -20.85 -1.82
N ALA A 111 -18.08 -20.37 -0.69
CA ALA A 111 -17.14 -19.25 -0.62
C ALA A 111 -15.81 -19.61 -1.30
N ASP A 112 -15.50 -18.90 -2.39
CA ASP A 112 -14.15 -18.86 -2.95
C ASP A 112 -13.22 -18.20 -1.91
N ARG A 113 -12.14 -18.89 -1.55
CA ARG A 113 -11.27 -18.61 -0.38
C ARG A 113 -10.30 -17.45 -0.60
N ARG A 114 -10.64 -16.48 -1.43
CA ARG A 114 -9.85 -15.24 -1.61
C ARG A 114 -10.70 -14.06 -1.12
N GLY A 115 -10.53 -13.77 0.17
CA GLY A 115 -11.24 -12.71 0.88
C GLY A 115 -11.04 -11.35 0.22
N THR A 116 -11.97 -10.99 -0.65
CA THR A 116 -12.26 -9.62 -1.01
C THR A 116 -13.31 -9.12 -0.03
N VAL A 117 -13.02 -8.04 0.67
CA VAL A 117 -14.06 -7.33 1.41
C VAL A 117 -15.04 -6.80 0.35
N ALA A 118 -16.28 -7.30 0.39
CA ALA A 118 -17.42 -6.96 -0.48
C ALA A 118 -17.43 -7.46 -1.95
N GLY A 119 -16.70 -8.52 -2.32
CA GLY A 119 -16.87 -9.17 -3.64
C GLY A 119 -16.56 -8.32 -4.88
N LYS A 120 -16.05 -7.10 -4.69
CA LYS A 120 -15.61 -6.19 -5.76
C LYS A 120 -14.20 -6.57 -6.21
N SER A 121 -13.98 -6.60 -7.50
CA SER A 121 -12.67 -6.76 -8.10
C SER A 121 -11.73 -5.62 -7.72
N MET A 122 -10.42 -5.88 -7.79
CA MET A 122 -9.38 -4.86 -7.54
C MET A 122 -9.53 -3.62 -8.42
N VAL A 123 -10.02 -3.80 -9.65
CA VAL A 123 -10.26 -2.71 -10.61
C VAL A 123 -11.41 -1.84 -10.16
N GLU A 124 -12.48 -2.42 -9.64
CA GLU A 124 -13.63 -1.66 -9.11
C GLU A 124 -13.26 -0.88 -7.85
N ARG A 125 -12.36 -1.41 -7.03
CA ARG A 125 -11.92 -0.77 -5.79
C ARG A 125 -10.93 0.37 -6.02
N PHE A 126 -9.90 0.14 -6.85
CA PHE A 126 -8.76 1.06 -6.96
C PHE A 126 -8.50 1.59 -8.38
N GLY A 127 -9.23 1.12 -9.40
CA GLY A 127 -8.93 1.42 -10.80
C GLY A 127 -9.05 2.91 -11.19
N GLN A 128 -9.75 3.72 -10.39
CA GLN A 128 -9.87 5.16 -10.60
C GLN A 128 -8.70 5.97 -10.00
N ILE A 129 -7.86 5.34 -9.18
CA ILE A 129 -6.72 5.99 -8.52
C ILE A 129 -5.54 6.01 -9.50
N PRO A 130 -5.03 7.18 -9.91
CA PRO A 130 -3.89 7.24 -10.82
C PRO A 130 -2.60 6.76 -10.15
N GLY A 131 -1.63 6.31 -10.93
CA GLY A 131 -0.31 5.89 -10.43
C GLY A 131 -0.31 4.52 -9.75
N LEU A 132 -1.15 3.59 -10.19
CA LEU A 132 -1.16 2.21 -9.70
C LEU A 132 -0.85 1.22 -10.82
N CYS A 133 -0.18 0.13 -10.46
CA CYS A 133 -0.13 -1.10 -11.23
C CYS A 133 -0.96 -2.15 -10.49
N LEU A 134 -2.01 -2.65 -11.12
CA LEU A 134 -2.87 -3.72 -10.64
C LEU A 134 -2.67 -4.97 -11.52
N ALA A 135 -3.21 -6.12 -11.09
CA ALA A 135 -3.14 -7.33 -11.90
C ALA A 135 -3.79 -7.19 -13.29
N SER A 136 -4.73 -6.26 -13.45
CA SER A 136 -5.37 -5.90 -14.72
C SER A 136 -4.55 -4.96 -15.60
N GLY A 137 -3.43 -4.43 -15.10
CA GLY A 137 -2.59 -3.45 -15.78
C GLY A 137 -2.47 -2.13 -15.00
N TYR A 138 -1.94 -1.12 -15.67
CA TYR A 138 -1.72 0.20 -15.09
C TYR A 138 -2.99 1.06 -15.09
N THR A 139 -3.20 1.84 -14.04
CA THR A 139 -4.18 2.93 -14.02
C THR A 139 -3.63 4.15 -14.75
N ALA A 140 -4.42 5.22 -14.82
CA ALA A 140 -3.98 6.49 -15.39
C ALA A 140 -2.64 6.94 -14.78
N PRO A 141 -1.71 7.48 -15.57
CA PRO A 141 -0.45 7.99 -15.04
C PRO A 141 -0.71 9.15 -14.06
N ARG A 142 0.13 9.26 -13.03
CA ARG A 142 0.09 10.37 -12.08
C ARG A 142 1.22 11.37 -12.39
N ASP A 143 0.90 12.65 -12.32
CA ASP A 143 1.89 13.72 -12.39
C ASP A 143 2.66 13.84 -11.07
N LEU A 144 3.71 14.65 -11.09
CA LEU A 144 4.49 14.97 -9.90
C LEU A 144 3.65 15.75 -8.90
N THR A 145 3.72 15.38 -7.62
CA THR A 145 3.04 16.03 -6.50
C THR A 145 3.45 17.50 -6.36
N ASP A 146 2.54 18.44 -6.12
CA ASP A 146 2.99 19.77 -5.74
C ASP A 146 3.48 19.75 -4.28
N LEU A 147 4.79 19.92 -4.05
CA LEU A 147 5.37 19.92 -2.70
C LEU A 147 4.80 21.05 -1.84
N THR A 148 4.33 22.13 -2.45
CA THR A 148 3.71 23.27 -1.74
C THR A 148 2.40 22.87 -1.05
N THR A 149 1.75 21.80 -1.53
CA THR A 149 0.50 21.29 -0.97
C THR A 149 0.71 20.28 0.15
N LEU A 150 1.94 19.79 0.34
CA LEU A 150 2.23 18.80 1.38
C LEU A 150 2.23 19.47 2.76
N PRO A 151 1.57 18.85 3.76
CA PRO A 151 1.59 19.38 5.11
C PRO A 151 3.00 19.31 5.69
N PHE A 152 3.41 20.38 6.38
CA PHE A 152 4.67 20.36 7.12
C PHE A 152 4.51 19.50 8.38
N LEU A 153 5.35 18.47 8.51
CA LEU A 153 5.23 17.46 9.57
C LEU A 153 5.56 17.96 10.98
N TYR A 154 6.27 19.09 11.09
CA TYR A 154 6.71 19.65 12.37
C TYR A 154 5.91 20.90 12.71
N GLU A 155 4.83 20.74 13.46
CA GLU A 155 4.00 21.87 13.90
C GLU A 155 4.69 22.69 15.00
N ASP A 156 5.44 22.02 15.88
CA ASP A 156 6.16 22.65 16.98
C ASP A 156 7.66 22.77 16.70
N MET A 157 8.13 24.01 16.58
CA MET A 157 9.52 24.36 16.30
C MET A 157 10.29 24.81 17.56
N GLU A 158 9.63 25.00 18.70
CA GLU A 158 10.26 25.38 19.98
C GLU A 158 11.45 24.47 20.37
N PRO A 159 11.38 23.14 20.19
CA PRO A 159 12.50 22.25 20.52
C PRO A 159 13.79 22.55 19.73
N PHE A 160 13.69 23.26 18.62
CA PHE A 160 14.80 23.59 17.73
C PHE A 160 15.30 25.03 17.88
N THR A 161 14.74 25.82 18.80
CA THR A 161 15.23 27.18 19.10
C THR A 161 16.73 27.15 19.40
N ASN A 162 17.50 28.03 18.76
CA ASN A 162 18.96 28.13 18.84
C ASN A 162 19.74 26.87 18.36
N ARG A 163 19.14 26.00 17.53
CA ARG A 163 19.83 24.88 16.87
C ARG A 163 20.00 25.14 15.38
N ILE A 164 21.11 24.67 14.82
CA ILE A 164 21.28 24.60 13.37
C ILE A 164 20.55 23.33 12.89
N ILE A 165 19.49 23.52 12.11
CA ILE A 165 18.76 22.42 11.47
C ILE A 165 19.29 22.29 10.05
N TYR A 166 19.82 21.11 9.73
CA TYR A 166 20.10 20.74 8.34
C TYR A 166 18.89 19.99 7.80
N TYR A 167 18.26 20.55 6.77
CA TYR A 167 17.10 19.96 6.11
C TYR A 167 17.43 19.73 4.64
N GLU A 168 17.52 18.46 4.26
CA GLU A 168 17.77 18.05 2.88
C GLU A 168 16.54 17.31 2.36
N THR A 169 16.01 17.80 1.25
CA THR A 169 14.95 17.12 0.51
C THR A 169 15.51 16.76 -0.86
N SER A 170 15.62 15.47 -1.15
CA SER A 170 15.81 15.00 -2.51
C SER A 170 14.46 14.61 -3.08
N ARG A 171 14.11 15.24 -4.20
CA ARG A 171 13.01 14.79 -5.04
C ARG A 171 13.66 14.09 -6.22
N GLY A 172 13.37 12.81 -6.41
CA GLY A 172 13.91 12.05 -7.54
C GLY A 172 13.70 12.80 -8.86
N CYS A 173 14.54 12.55 -9.85
CA CYS A 173 14.55 13.33 -11.09
C CYS A 173 13.14 13.44 -11.71
N PRO A 174 12.59 14.66 -11.92
CA PRO A 174 11.25 14.86 -12.48
C PRO A 174 11.10 14.29 -13.89
N TYR A 175 12.23 14.04 -14.57
CA TYR A 175 12.30 13.45 -15.90
C TYR A 175 12.28 11.91 -15.92
N ARG A 176 12.05 11.25 -14.77
CA ARG A 176 11.88 9.78 -14.64
C ARG A 176 13.05 8.95 -15.22
N CYS A 177 14.27 9.49 -15.24
CA CYS A 177 15.43 8.78 -15.78
C CYS A 177 15.81 7.56 -14.94
N SER A 178 16.23 6.47 -15.59
CA SER A 178 16.60 5.18 -14.99
C SER A 178 17.83 5.21 -14.05
N TYR A 179 18.46 6.37 -13.88
CA TYR A 179 19.66 6.55 -13.08
C TYR A 179 19.51 7.83 -12.27
N CYS A 180 19.07 7.73 -11.02
CA CYS A 180 19.40 8.70 -9.97
C CYS A 180 19.41 7.98 -8.62
N LEU A 181 20.58 8.01 -7.98
CA LEU A 181 20.81 7.74 -6.56
C LEU A 181 20.18 8.85 -5.71
#